data_AF-A0AAE0FG24-F1
#
_entry.id   AF-A0AAE0FG24-F1
#
_cell.length_a   1.000
_cell.length_b   1.000
_cell.length_c   1.000
_cell.angle_alpha   90.00
_cell.angle_beta   90.00
_cell.angle_gamma   90.00
#
_symmetry.space_group_name_H-M   'P 1'
#
loop_
_entity.id
_entity.type
_entity.pdbx_description
1 polymer ?
#
loop_
_entity_poly.entity_id
_entity_poly.type
_entity_poly.pdbx_seq_one_letter_code
_entity_poly.pdbx_strand_id
1 'polypeptide(L)'
;LIVNNCLRLAAVNTVGDMLTWLGKVCVTLLAGIMCFFLTDMDLYTDVDSETYLSSPLLPIILSMCIAYFIAEVFFQVYEMAIDTILLSFCEDCEQHDGNPQYAPELLMKAIGKSASNKIKPNTSGD
;
A
#
# COMPACT_ATOMS: atom_id res chain seq x y z
N LEU A 1 -23.76 -13.77 -10.79
CA LEU A 1 -23.10 -12.51 -11.25
C LEU A 1 -22.44 -11.77 -10.09
N ILE A 2 -23.16 -11.44 -9.01
CA ILE A 2 -22.62 -10.72 -7.85
C ILE A 2 -21.50 -11.50 -7.14
N VAL A 3 -21.66 -12.81 -6.91
CA VAL A 3 -20.64 -13.64 -6.21
C VAL A 3 -19.32 -13.75 -6.98
N ASN A 4 -19.34 -13.88 -8.32
CA ASN A 4 -18.11 -13.89 -9.12
C ASN A 4 -17.41 -12.52 -9.14
N ASN A 5 -18.16 -11.42 -9.10
CA ASN A 5 -17.60 -10.08 -8.99
C ASN A 5 -16.97 -9.87 -7.60
N CYS A 6 -17.64 -10.35 -6.55
CA CYS A 6 -17.15 -10.30 -5.17
C CYS A 6 -15.87 -11.14 -4.99
N LEU A 7 -15.81 -12.35 -5.55
CA LEU A 7 -14.61 -13.20 -5.48
C LEU A 7 -13.40 -12.56 -6.15
N ARG A 8 -13.62 -11.87 -7.29
CA ARG A 8 -12.55 -11.14 -7.96
C ARG A 8 -12.13 -9.89 -7.18
N LEU A 9 -13.08 -9.24 -6.50
CA LEU A 9 -12.80 -8.15 -5.57
C LEU A 9 -11.92 -8.60 -4.40
N ALA A 10 -12.27 -9.72 -3.78
CA ALA A 10 -11.48 -10.32 -2.71
C ALA A 10 -10.06 -10.65 -3.18
N ALA A 11 -9.91 -11.17 -4.40
CA ALA A 11 -8.58 -11.42 -4.98
C ALA A 11 -7.75 -10.14 -5.13
N VAL A 12 -8.37 -9.01 -5.53
CA VAL A 12 -7.68 -7.72 -5.60
C VAL A 12 -7.29 -7.21 -4.21
N ASN A 13 -8.17 -7.38 -3.20
CA ASN A 13 -7.84 -7.06 -1.81
C ASN A 13 -6.61 -7.83 -1.33
N THR A 14 -6.59 -9.15 -1.57
CA THR A 14 -5.47 -10.01 -1.19
C THR A 14 -4.16 -9.57 -1.86
N VAL A 15 -4.19 -9.11 -3.12
CA VAL A 15 -3.01 -8.53 -3.77
C VAL A 15 -2.56 -7.25 -3.08
N GLY A 16 -3.50 -6.42 -2.63
CA GLY A 16 -3.23 -5.26 -1.77
C GLY A 16 -2.49 -5.65 -0.50
N ASP A 17 -2.99 -6.65 0.23
CA ASP A 17 -2.38 -7.15 1.47
C ASP A 17 -0.95 -7.68 1.26
N MET A 18 -0.70 -8.34 0.13
CA MET A 18 0.65 -8.80 -0.23
C MET A 18 1.59 -7.63 -0.52
N LEU A 19 1.08 -6.58 -1.16
CA LEU A 19 1.87 -5.38 -1.47
C LEU A 19 2.19 -4.58 -0.21
N THR A 20 1.25 -4.48 0.74
CA THR A 20 1.48 -3.78 2.01
C THR A 20 2.48 -4.54 2.88
N TRP A 21 2.40 -5.87 2.92
CA TRP A 21 3.39 -6.71 3.58
C TRP A 21 4.79 -6.51 2.97
N LEU A 22 4.90 -6.56 1.64
CA LEU A 22 6.18 -6.34 0.96
C LEU A 22 6.72 -4.93 1.23
N GLY A 23 5.85 -3.92 1.24
CA GLY A 23 6.21 -2.55 1.56
C GLY A 23 6.79 -2.39 2.97
N LYS A 24 6.16 -3.00 3.99
CA LYS A 24 6.66 -3.00 5.38
C LYS A 24 8.07 -3.60 5.48
N VAL A 25 8.30 -4.72 4.80
CA VAL A 25 9.62 -5.38 4.75
C VAL A 25 10.65 -4.50 4.06
N CYS A 26 10.31 -3.94 2.89
CA CYS A 26 11.21 -3.07 2.13
C CYS A 26 11.61 -1.82 2.92
N VAL A 27 10.67 -1.13 3.56
CA VAL A 27 10.94 0.07 4.36
C VAL A 27 11.86 -0.26 5.54
N THR A 28 11.60 -1.37 6.25
CA THR A 28 12.40 -1.78 7.41
C THR A 28 13.83 -2.18 7.00
N LEU A 29 13.99 -2.90 5.89
CA LEU A 29 15.31 -3.30 5.38
C LEU A 29 16.12 -2.10 4.89
N LEU A 30 15.51 -1.20 4.12
CA LEU A 30 16.19 -0.01 3.62
C LEU A 30 16.64 0.89 4.78
N ALA A 31 15.82 1.07 5.81
CA ALA A 31 16.21 1.81 7.01
C ALA A 31 17.40 1.17 7.72
N GLY A 32 17.41 -0.16 7.89
CA GLY A 32 18.52 -0.89 8.49
C GLY A 32 19.82 -0.78 7.68
N ILE A 33 19.74 -0.92 6.34
CA ILE A 33 20.90 -0.77 5.44
C ILE A 33 21.45 0.67 5.51
N MET A 34 20.59 1.68 5.43
CA MET A 34 20.99 3.08 5.54
C MET A 34 21.64 3.38 6.90
N CYS A 35 21.10 2.82 7.99
CA CYS A 35 21.70 2.96 9.32
C CYS A 35 23.06 2.26 9.42
N PHE A 36 23.19 1.06 8.84
CA PHE A 36 24.47 0.35 8.77
C PHE A 36 25.54 1.17 8.06
N PHE A 37 25.24 1.69 6.86
CA PHE A 37 26.16 2.57 6.13
C PHE A 37 26.52 3.84 6.90
N LEU A 38 25.59 4.39 7.68
CA LEU A 38 25.84 5.57 8.50
C LEU A 38 26.77 5.28 9.68
N THR A 39 26.59 4.14 10.35
CA THR A 39 27.50 3.71 11.43
C THR A 39 28.86 3.21 10.93
N ASP A 40 28.98 2.81 9.66
CA ASP A 40 30.24 2.40 9.03
C ASP A 40 31.11 3.61 8.59
N MET A 41 30.60 4.84 8.70
CA MET A 41 31.38 6.05 8.40
C MET A 41 32.51 6.26 9.42
N ASP A 42 33.67 6.74 8.94
CA ASP A 42 34.90 6.94 9.73
C ASP A 42 34.67 7.75 11.02
N LEU A 43 33.71 8.69 11.01
CA LEU A 43 33.33 9.53 12.16
C LEU A 43 32.85 8.74 13.40
N TYR A 44 32.31 7.54 13.20
CA TYR A 44 31.77 6.68 14.26
C TYR A 44 32.65 5.45 14.56
N THR A 45 33.65 5.19 13.70
CA THR A 45 34.55 4.04 13.76
C THR A 45 35.93 4.40 14.32
N ASP A 46 36.31 5.68 14.30
CA ASP A 46 37.60 6.13 14.83
C ASP A 46 37.64 6.05 16.37
N VAL A 47 38.66 5.38 16.88
CA VAL A 47 38.88 5.13 18.33
C VAL A 47 39.30 6.38 19.09
N ASP A 48 39.82 7.38 18.38
CA ASP A 48 40.23 8.68 18.94
C ASP A 48 39.10 9.73 18.88
N SER A 49 37.93 9.38 18.30
CA SER A 49 36.76 10.26 18.26
C SER A 49 35.90 10.14 19.52
N GLU A 50 35.47 11.27 20.09
CA GLU A 50 34.54 11.36 21.23
C GLU A 50 33.17 10.67 20.97
N THR A 51 32.89 10.32 19.71
CA THR A 51 31.66 9.65 19.26
C THR A 51 31.92 8.19 18.83
N TYR A 52 32.93 7.54 19.43
CA TYR A 52 33.19 6.12 19.20
C TYR A 52 31.99 5.24 19.62
N LEU A 53 31.47 4.45 18.68
CA LEU A 53 30.41 3.48 18.98
C LEU A 53 31.00 2.12 19.34
N SER A 54 30.98 1.80 20.64
CA SER A 54 31.39 0.47 21.13
C SER A 54 30.47 -0.69 20.66
N SER A 55 29.24 -0.38 20.22
CA SER A 55 28.31 -1.35 19.63
C SER A 55 27.42 -0.71 18.54
N PRO A 56 27.80 -0.80 17.26
CA PRO A 56 27.01 -0.29 16.13
C PRO A 56 25.70 -1.07 15.91
N LEU A 57 25.54 -2.26 16.53
CA LEU A 57 24.32 -3.05 16.44
C LEU A 57 23.12 -2.39 17.12
N LEU A 58 23.35 -1.66 18.22
CA LEU A 58 22.29 -1.02 18.99
C LEU A 58 21.53 0.06 18.20
N PRO A 59 22.19 1.05 17.56
CA PRO A 59 21.48 2.03 16.72
C PRO A 59 20.82 1.38 15.50
N ILE A 60 21.43 0.34 14.90
CA ILE A 60 20.84 -0.37 13.76
C ILE A 60 19.51 -1.02 14.16
N ILE A 61 19.50 -1.80 15.26
CA ILE A 61 18.28 -2.46 15.74
C ILE A 61 17.22 -1.41 16.12
N LEU A 62 17.62 -0.35 16.83
CA LEU A 62 16.70 0.73 17.21
C LEU A 62 16.09 1.42 15.99
N SER A 63 16.89 1.70 14.96
CA SER A 63 16.42 2.31 13.71
C SER A 63 15.43 1.41 12.99
N MET A 64 15.69 0.10 12.93
CA MET A 64 14.79 -0.88 12.33
C MET A 64 13.48 -0.99 13.10
N CYS A 65 13.51 -0.98 14.44
CA CYS A 65 12.30 -0.99 15.26
C CYS A 65 11.43 0.25 15.01
N ILE A 66 12.02 1.44 14.99
CA ILE A 66 11.29 2.69 14.74
C ILE A 66 10.72 2.71 13.31
N ALA A 67 11.53 2.31 12.32
CA ALA A 67 11.10 2.25 10.92
C ALA A 67 9.94 1.25 10.74
N TYR A 68 9.98 0.09 11.41
CA TYR A 68 8.90 -0.88 11.38
C TYR A 68 7.60 -0.31 11.95
N PHE A 69 7.64 0.38 13.10
CA PHE A 69 6.45 1.00 13.69
C PHE A 69 5.83 2.07 12.77
N ILE A 70 6.67 2.91 12.17
CA ILE A 70 6.20 3.94 11.23
C ILE A 70 5.59 3.28 9.98
N ALA A 71 6.25 2.26 9.43
CA ALA A 71 5.74 1.51 8.29
C ALA A 71 4.39 0.85 8.65
N GLU A 72 4.28 0.21 9.82
CA GLU A 72 3.06 -0.45 10.26
C GLU A 72 1.87 0.50 10.28
N VAL A 73 2.01 1.67 10.93
CA VAL A 73 0.93 2.67 11.01
C VAL A 73 0.58 3.21 9.62
N PHE A 74 1.57 3.49 8.77
CA PHE A 74 1.32 4.01 7.43
C PHE A 74 0.60 2.98 6.54
N PHE A 75 1.09 1.75 6.51
CA PHE A 75 0.49 0.69 5.71
C PHE A 75 -0.87 0.25 6.25
N GLN A 76 -1.13 0.37 7.56
CA GLN A 76 -2.47 0.15 8.14
C GLN A 76 -3.50 1.15 7.59
N VAL A 77 -3.14 2.43 7.48
CA VAL A 77 -4.03 3.44 6.86
C VAL A 77 -4.27 3.11 5.39
N TYR A 78 -3.23 2.61 4.70
CA TYR A 78 -3.35 2.18 3.31
C TYR A 78 -4.30 0.98 3.13
N GLU A 79 -4.22 -0.03 4.01
CA GLU A 79 -5.14 -1.18 4.04
C GLU A 79 -6.59 -0.72 4.24
N MET A 80 -6.85 0.16 5.23
CA MET A 80 -8.19 0.72 5.44
C MET A 80 -8.71 1.50 4.21
N ALA A 81 -7.82 2.22 3.51
CA ALA A 81 -8.19 2.93 2.30
C ALA A 81 -8.57 1.97 1.17
N ILE A 82 -7.86 0.86 0.99
CA ILE A 82 -8.21 -0.19 0.03
C ILE A 82 -9.59 -0.76 0.35
N ASP A 83 -9.81 -1.17 1.60
CA ASP A 83 -11.11 -1.71 2.05
C ASP A 83 -12.25 -0.74 1.73
N THR A 84 -12.06 0.54 2.04
CA THR A 84 -13.07 1.58 1.79
C THR A 84 -13.35 1.74 0.30
N ILE A 85 -12.32 1.76 -0.55
CA ILE A 85 -12.48 1.85 -2.01
C ILE A 85 -13.25 0.64 -2.56
N LEU A 86 -12.93 -0.56 -2.08
CA LEU A 86 -13.61 -1.78 -2.50
C LEU A 86 -15.06 -1.83 -2.01
N LEU A 87 -15.33 -1.34 -0.79
CA LEU A 87 -16.68 -1.19 -0.27
C LEU A 87 -17.50 -0.19 -1.08
N SER A 88 -16.96 0.99 -1.39
CA SER A 88 -17.63 1.96 -2.25
C SER A 88 -17.90 1.41 -3.65
N PHE A 89 -16.99 0.58 -4.19
CA PHE A 89 -17.24 -0.13 -5.44
C PHE A 89 -18.37 -1.15 -5.34
N CYS A 90 -18.44 -1.91 -4.24
CA CYS A 90 -19.52 -2.85 -3.97
C CYS A 90 -20.88 -2.14 -3.91
N GLU A 91 -20.94 -1.02 -3.18
CA GLU A 91 -22.15 -0.21 -3.06
C GLU A 91 -22.60 0.37 -4.42
N ASP A 92 -21.66 0.90 -5.20
CA ASP A 92 -21.94 1.40 -6.55
C ASP A 92 -22.45 0.28 -7.49
N CYS A 93 -21.88 -0.93 -7.37
CA CYS A 93 -22.38 -2.09 -8.10
C CYS A 93 -23.79 -2.49 -7.65
N GLU A 94 -24.14 -2.39 -6.38
CA GLU A 94 -25.46 -2.77 -5.88
C GLU A 94 -26.54 -1.77 -6.30
N GLN A 95 -26.24 -0.47 -6.31
CA GLN A 95 -27.18 0.58 -6.74
C GLN A 95 -27.45 0.57 -8.26
N HIS A 96 -26.54 0.01 -9.07
CA HIS A 96 -26.60 0.09 -10.54
C HIS A 96 -26.62 -1.30 -11.23
N ASP A 97 -27.33 -2.29 -10.68
CA ASP A 97 -27.51 -3.63 -11.28
C ASP A 97 -26.20 -4.34 -11.68
N GLY A 98 -25.16 -4.12 -10.90
CA GLY A 98 -23.83 -4.66 -11.15
C GLY A 98 -23.06 -3.92 -12.24
N ASN A 99 -23.38 -2.65 -12.54
CA ASN A 99 -22.60 -1.80 -13.45
C ASN A 99 -22.12 -0.51 -12.75
N PRO A 100 -20.89 -0.49 -12.21
CA PRO A 100 -20.36 0.64 -11.46
C PRO A 100 -20.17 1.85 -12.37
N GLN A 101 -20.71 3.00 -11.99
CA GLN A 101 -20.62 4.24 -12.76
C GLN A 101 -19.52 5.18 -12.26
N TYR A 102 -19.17 5.08 -10.98
CA TYR A 102 -18.26 6.02 -10.31
C TYR A 102 -16.86 5.42 -10.08
N ALA A 103 -16.68 4.12 -10.33
CA ALA A 103 -15.40 3.44 -10.15
C ALA A 103 -14.31 3.92 -11.13
N PRO A 104 -13.06 4.13 -10.69
CA PRO A 104 -11.98 4.55 -11.57
C PRO A 104 -11.60 3.46 -12.57
N GLU A 105 -11.22 3.86 -13.79
CA GLU A 105 -10.91 2.94 -14.90
C GLU A 105 -9.79 1.93 -14.55
N LEU A 106 -8.81 2.34 -13.74
CA LEU A 106 -7.72 1.46 -13.28
C LEU A 106 -8.24 0.32 -12.41
N LEU A 107 -9.18 0.61 -11.50
CA LEU A 107 -9.80 -0.38 -10.61
C LEU A 107 -10.70 -1.31 -11.42
N MET A 108 -11.50 -0.75 -12.35
CA MET A 108 -12.30 -1.55 -13.28
C MET A 108 -11.44 -2.52 -14.10
N LYS A 109 -10.28 -2.05 -14.59
CA LYS A 109 -9.31 -2.87 -15.33
C LYS A 109 -8.66 -3.94 -14.44
N ALA A 110 -8.28 -3.59 -13.21
CA ALA A 110 -7.73 -4.53 -12.22
C ALA A 110 -8.72 -5.65 -11.89
N ILE A 111 -10.01 -5.30 -11.79
CA ILE A 111 -11.12 -6.25 -11.58
C ILE A 111 -11.59 -6.86 -12.91
N GLY A 112 -10.94 -6.60 -14.05
CA GLY A 112 -11.29 -7.19 -15.35
C GLY A 112 -12.73 -6.93 -15.81
N LYS A 113 -13.33 -5.82 -15.37
CA LYS A 113 -14.63 -5.32 -15.81
C LYS A 113 -14.35 -4.21 -16.81
N SER A 114 -14.53 -4.48 -18.10
CA SER A 114 -14.38 -3.42 -19.11
C SER A 114 -15.38 -2.30 -18.83
N ALA A 115 -14.94 -1.04 -18.90
CA ALA A 115 -15.80 0.14 -18.96
C ALA A 115 -16.60 0.16 -20.28
N SER A 116 -17.35 -0.90 -20.55
CA SER A 116 -18.16 -1.09 -21.75
C SER A 116 -19.62 -0.81 -21.41
N ASN A 117 -19.89 0.41 -20.98
CA ASN A 117 -21.11 1.16 -21.29
C ASN A 117 -21.01 2.55 -20.64
N LYS A 118 -20.13 3.40 -21.19
CA LYS A 118 -20.48 4.83 -21.23
C LYS A 118 -21.69 4.92 -22.16
N ILE A 119 -22.89 4.79 -21.59
CA ILE A 119 -24.11 5.27 -22.23
C ILE A 119 -23.82 6.73 -22.55
N LYS A 120 -23.69 7.04 -23.85
CA LYS A 120 -23.64 8.42 -24.34
C LYS A 120 -24.80 9.16 -23.66
N PRO A 121 -24.60 10.32 -23.04
CA PRO A 121 -25.74 11.14 -22.64
C PRO A 121 -26.58 11.37 -23.89
N ASN A 122 -27.79 10.83 -23.86
CA ASN A 122 -28.85 11.18 -24.78
C ASN A 122 -28.98 12.71 -24.74
N THR A 123 -28.41 13.38 -25.74
CA THR A 123 -28.77 14.76 -26.08
C THR A 123 -29.91 14.67 -27.08
N SER A 124 -31.14 14.58 -26.58
CA SER A 124 -32.37 14.76 -27.36
C SER A 124 -33.37 15.57 -26.52
N GLY A 125 -33.60 16.81 -26.96
CA GLY A 125 -34.63 17.76 -26.49
C GLY A 125 -34.18 18.57 -25.26
N ASP A 126 -34.04 19.89 -25.27
CA ASP A 126 -34.56 20.96 -26.15
C ASP A 126 -33.48 21.76 -26.89
#